data_AF-A0A7W1GS09-F1
#
_entry.id   AF-A0A7W1GS09-F1
#
_cell.length_a   1.000
_cell.length_b   1.000
_cell.length_c   1.000
_cell.angle_alpha   90.00
_cell.angle_beta   90.00
_cell.angle_gamma   90.00
#
_symmetry.space_group_name_H-M   'P 1'
#
loop_
_entity.id
_entity.type
_entity.pdbx_description
1 polymer ?
#
loop_
_entity_poly.entity_id
_entity_poly.type
_entity_poly.pdbx_seq_one_letter_code
_entity_poly.pdbx_strand_id
1 'polypeptide(L)'
;MEWLNRQIQQARPDAADERSRRLESDADAVQVVTVHRSKGLEFPITYVPFAWDRRPVPADVPRFHTEDGTRSLYVAGDRGDDFEAYREAHAAEEAGEDLREAYVALTRAQCQVVTWWAASPQNTASAPLHRLLFGGHEPGEQPDDRVPVLSDDRAVQRLTEISHDSGGQLVVESVEPLPDVVGRWHPPAVAASELSAATFDRSLDRAWRRVSYTALTAAAYEAAHEPSIASEAEGRILDDEPDQGGLADVPAVDLLEESMRSMRSPMADLPGGTSFGIVVHSVLEQVDNGAPDLGAELVERSRDVLSRWSTVAYGPEALGAALLPVLETPMGPFAGGRRLRDVAAKDRLAELDFELPLVGGDAPAAERAGHAPSVRAIAALLRERLSPDDPFAPYPALLDELDDRSLRGYLVGGIDLVLRLDVGGRPRYLVVDYKTNWLGSGVEAGTLSAWHYRPAALADAMLAAHYPLQLLLYLVGLHRYLRWRQPGYDPDVHLGGGLYLFLRGMCGPDTPAVDGVPCGVFGWQPPAGLVEELSRLLAGGSTA
;
A
#
# COMPACT_ATOMS: atom_id res chain seq x y z
N MET A 1 30.08 9.58 3.38
CA MET A 1 29.59 10.96 3.57
C MET A 1 28.46 11.31 2.60
N GLU A 2 28.56 10.97 1.30
CA GLU A 2 27.47 11.21 0.34
C GLU A 2 26.16 10.52 0.69
N TRP A 3 26.18 9.26 1.14
CA TRP A 3 24.97 8.56 1.57
C TRP A 3 24.27 9.25 2.75
N LEU A 4 25.05 9.73 3.73
CA LEU A 4 24.51 10.45 4.89
C LEU A 4 23.94 11.81 4.49
N ASN A 5 24.64 12.58 3.65
CA ASN A 5 24.13 13.84 3.12
C ASN A 5 22.87 13.64 2.26
N ARG A 6 22.81 12.54 1.50
CA ARG A 6 21.64 12.17 0.71
C ARG A 6 20.45 11.81 1.60
N GLN A 7 20.68 11.08 2.69
CA GLN A 7 19.64 10.78 3.69
C GLN A 7 19.17 12.04 4.44
N ILE A 8 20.08 12.97 4.77
CA ILE A 8 19.73 14.26 5.38
C ILE A 8 18.89 15.12 4.43
N GLN A 9 19.18 15.09 3.13
CA GLN A 9 18.42 15.82 2.09
C GLN A 9 17.08 15.13 1.73
N GLN A 10 17.00 13.81 1.87
CA GLN A 10 15.81 12.99 1.59
C GLN A 10 14.85 12.85 2.78
N ALA A 11 15.24 13.28 3.97
CA ALA A 11 14.38 13.34 5.14
C ALA A 11 13.30 14.43 4.95
N ARG A 12 12.30 14.13 4.11
CA ARG A 12 10.98 14.78 4.18
C ARG A 12 10.32 14.35 5.49
N PRO A 13 9.52 15.22 6.13
CA PRO A 13 8.86 14.93 7.42
C PRO A 13 8.04 13.62 7.43
N ASP A 14 7.50 13.22 6.28
CA ASP A 14 6.58 12.09 6.15
C ASP A 14 7.27 10.72 6.15
N ALA A 15 8.58 10.64 5.88
CA ALA A 15 9.32 9.36 5.87
C ALA A 15 9.70 8.85 7.28
N ALA A 16 9.40 9.63 8.32
CA ALA A 16 9.63 9.22 9.71
C ALA A 16 8.48 8.37 10.29
N ASP A 17 7.32 8.31 9.63
CA ASP A 17 6.14 7.58 10.12
C ASP A 17 6.31 6.05 10.01
N GLU A 18 7.10 5.54 9.06
CA GLU A 18 7.26 4.09 8.83
C GLU A 18 8.29 3.40 9.75
N ARG A 19 9.07 4.14 10.56
CA ARG A 19 10.17 3.57 11.38
C ARG A 19 9.93 3.52 12.89
N SER A 20 8.72 3.83 13.35
CA SER A 20 8.39 3.73 14.77
C SER A 20 7.88 2.32 15.12
N ARG A 21 8.77 1.31 15.10
CA ARG A 21 8.52 0.09 15.87
C ARG A 21 8.71 0.45 17.34
N ARG A 22 7.60 0.68 18.05
CA ARG A 22 7.61 0.88 19.50
C ARG A 22 8.25 -0.34 20.16
N LEU A 23 9.34 -0.11 20.89
CA LEU A 23 9.91 -1.13 21.77
C LEU A 23 8.99 -1.22 23.00
N GLU A 24 8.77 -2.42 23.54
CA GLU A 24 7.97 -2.61 24.77
C GLU A 24 8.53 -1.79 25.95
N SER A 25 9.81 -1.42 25.92
CA SER A 25 10.46 -0.54 26.92
C SER A 25 9.99 0.91 26.89
N ASP A 26 9.38 1.37 25.80
CA ASP A 26 8.93 2.77 25.67
C ASP A 26 7.60 3.04 26.40
N ALA A 27 6.94 1.99 26.92
CA ALA A 27 5.74 2.10 27.74
C ALA A 27 6.04 2.69 29.13
N ASP A 28 7.27 2.52 29.64
CA ASP A 28 7.70 3.04 30.95
C ASP A 28 8.23 4.49 30.88
N ALA A 29 8.26 5.09 29.69
CA ALA A 29 8.80 6.44 29.46
C ALA A 29 7.70 7.48 29.19
N VAL A 30 7.99 8.75 29.50
CA VAL A 30 7.14 9.89 29.11
C VAL A 30 7.15 10.01 27.59
N GLN A 31 5.98 9.92 26.98
CA GLN A 31 5.82 10.01 25.53
C GLN A 31 5.56 11.45 25.10
N VAL A 32 6.42 11.96 24.19
CA VAL A 32 6.26 13.28 23.57
C VAL A 32 5.75 13.06 22.15
N VAL A 33 4.48 13.38 21.91
CA VAL A 33 3.81 13.24 20.61
C VAL A 33 3.18 14.55 20.19
N THR A 34 3.04 14.76 18.88
CA THR A 34 2.27 15.89 18.35
C THR A 34 0.77 15.61 18.48
N VAL A 35 -0.06 16.66 18.56
CA VAL A 35 -1.53 16.54 18.63
C VAL A 35 -2.08 15.78 17.42
N HIS A 36 -1.49 15.98 16.25
CA HIS A 36 -1.84 15.26 15.03
C HIS A 36 -1.60 13.75 15.16
N ARG A 37 -0.42 13.34 15.67
CA ARG A 37 -0.09 11.92 15.87
C ARG A 37 -0.88 11.26 16.99
N SER A 38 -1.49 12.03 17.90
CA SER A 38 -2.30 11.47 18.98
C SER A 38 -3.75 11.17 18.58
N LYS A 39 -4.20 11.57 17.37
CA LYS A 39 -5.55 11.27 16.87
C LYS A 39 -5.81 9.75 16.89
N GLY A 40 -6.89 9.33 17.55
CA GLY A 40 -7.24 7.92 17.72
C GLY A 40 -6.47 7.17 18.81
N LEU A 41 -5.50 7.82 19.47
CA LEU A 41 -4.80 7.29 20.64
C LEU A 41 -5.40 7.82 21.93
N GLU A 42 -5.13 7.15 23.04
CA GLU A 42 -5.51 7.58 24.38
C GLU A 42 -4.37 7.32 25.38
N PHE A 43 -4.30 8.14 26.42
CA PHE A 43 -3.30 8.06 27.48
C PHE A 43 -3.98 8.22 28.84
N PRO A 44 -3.54 7.53 29.91
CA PRO A 44 -4.11 7.70 31.24
C PRO A 44 -4.08 9.16 31.72
N ILE A 45 -2.95 9.84 31.51
CA ILE A 45 -2.73 11.24 31.87
C ILE A 45 -2.12 11.95 30.67
N THR A 46 -2.68 13.10 30.29
CA THR A 46 -2.16 13.93 29.19
C THR A 46 -1.73 15.29 29.71
N TYR A 47 -0.51 15.70 29.37
CA TYR A 47 0.00 17.04 29.63
C TYR A 47 -0.10 17.89 28.37
N VAL A 48 -0.80 19.02 28.43
CA VAL A 48 -0.99 19.96 27.30
C VAL A 48 -0.37 21.32 27.67
N PRO A 49 0.97 21.45 27.66
CA PRO A 49 1.67 22.61 28.22
C PRO A 49 1.53 23.91 27.44
N PHE A 50 1.10 23.87 26.18
CA PHE A 50 1.21 25.02 25.27
C PHE A 50 -0.13 25.53 24.72
N ALA A 51 -1.28 24.97 25.14
CA ALA A 51 -2.58 25.41 24.61
C ALA A 51 -2.96 26.86 24.99
N TRP A 52 -2.23 27.49 25.91
CA TRP A 52 -2.37 28.90 26.30
C TRP A 52 -1.58 29.88 25.42
N ASP A 53 -0.69 29.38 24.56
CA ASP A 53 0.17 30.16 23.67
C ASP A 53 -0.19 29.87 22.21
N ARG A 54 -0.41 30.94 21.42
CA ARG A 54 -0.63 30.83 19.98
C ARG A 54 0.07 31.98 19.29
N ARG A 55 0.94 31.66 18.34
CA ARG A 55 1.57 32.62 17.45
C ARG A 55 1.01 32.44 16.03
N PRO A 56 -0.01 33.21 15.62
CA PRO A 56 -0.54 33.14 14.27
C PRO A 56 0.57 33.47 13.26
N VAL A 57 0.73 32.62 12.27
CA VAL A 57 1.63 32.88 11.14
C VAL A 57 0.78 33.43 10.00
N PRO A 58 1.07 34.64 9.47
CA PRO A 58 0.38 35.13 8.30
C PRO A 58 0.57 34.17 7.12
N ALA A 59 -0.51 33.82 6.43
CA ALA A 59 -0.44 33.02 5.22
C ALA A 59 -0.14 33.91 4.01
N ASP A 60 0.91 33.58 3.27
CA ASP A 60 1.22 34.23 1.98
C ASP A 60 0.14 33.92 0.91
N VAL A 61 -0.55 32.79 1.07
CA VAL A 61 -1.61 32.31 0.18
C VAL A 61 -2.81 31.85 1.03
N PRO A 62 -3.77 32.74 1.32
CA PRO A 62 -4.93 32.42 2.15
C PRO A 62 -5.75 31.24 1.60
N ARG A 63 -6.10 30.31 2.49
CA ARG A 63 -6.98 29.17 2.23
C ARG A 63 -8.29 29.37 2.98
N PHE A 64 -9.41 29.23 2.32
CA PHE A 64 -10.72 29.48 2.90
C PHE A 64 -11.79 28.65 2.18
N HIS A 65 -12.95 28.50 2.79
CA HIS A 65 -14.14 27.94 2.19
C HIS A 65 -15.07 29.08 1.78
N THR A 66 -15.62 28.97 0.58
CA THR A 66 -16.69 29.86 0.10
C THR A 66 -18.01 29.52 0.79
N GLU A 67 -19.03 30.38 0.66
CA GLU A 67 -20.34 30.20 1.33
C GLU A 67 -21.04 28.86 0.98
N ASP A 68 -20.76 28.30 -0.20
CA ASP A 68 -21.23 26.99 -0.67
C ASP A 68 -20.39 25.80 -0.15
N GLY A 69 -19.37 26.06 0.69
CA GLY A 69 -18.49 25.05 1.27
C GLY A 69 -17.33 24.62 0.37
N THR A 70 -17.12 25.28 -0.77
CA THR A 70 -16.02 24.95 -1.68
C THR A 70 -14.69 25.47 -1.14
N ARG A 71 -13.74 24.56 -0.94
CA ARG A 71 -12.38 24.92 -0.51
C ARG A 71 -11.64 25.66 -1.63
N SER A 72 -11.18 26.86 -1.34
CA SER A 72 -10.57 27.79 -2.27
C SER A 72 -9.21 28.30 -1.80
N LEU A 73 -8.40 28.77 -2.77
CA LEU A 73 -7.07 29.33 -2.55
C LEU A 73 -6.99 30.71 -3.22
N TYR A 74 -6.58 31.73 -2.47
CA TYR A 74 -6.39 33.05 -3.04
C TYR A 74 -5.00 33.18 -3.68
N VAL A 75 -4.92 33.26 -5.01
CA VAL A 75 -3.65 33.24 -5.77
C VAL A 75 -3.24 34.60 -6.37
N ALA A 76 -4.03 35.66 -6.16
CA ALA A 76 -3.78 36.97 -6.76
C ALA A 76 -2.68 37.81 -6.06
N GLY A 77 -2.07 37.28 -5.00
CA GLY A 77 -0.97 37.91 -4.26
C GLY A 77 -1.40 39.04 -3.33
N ASP A 78 -0.46 39.51 -2.49
CA ASP A 78 -0.65 40.48 -1.41
C ASP A 78 -1.06 41.91 -1.84
N ARG A 79 -1.24 42.15 -3.14
CA ARG A 79 -1.61 43.45 -3.73
C ARG A 79 -3.01 43.53 -4.30
N GLY A 80 -3.80 42.45 -4.24
CA GLY A 80 -5.19 42.50 -4.66
C GLY A 80 -6.05 43.22 -3.62
N ASP A 81 -7.02 44.00 -4.08
CA ASP A 81 -7.88 44.83 -3.21
C ASP A 81 -8.68 44.01 -2.18
N ASP A 82 -8.91 42.72 -2.45
CA ASP A 82 -9.66 41.80 -1.60
C ASP A 82 -8.78 40.90 -0.71
N PHE A 83 -7.44 40.98 -0.81
CA PHE A 83 -6.51 40.08 -0.10
C PHE A 83 -6.76 40.06 1.41
N GLU A 84 -7.04 41.22 2.00
CA GLU A 84 -7.26 41.34 3.43
C GLU A 84 -8.53 40.61 3.90
N ALA A 85 -9.62 40.67 3.12
CA ALA A 85 -10.85 39.96 3.43
C ALA A 85 -10.65 38.43 3.41
N TYR A 86 -9.90 37.91 2.44
CA TYR A 86 -9.58 36.48 2.38
C TYR A 86 -8.57 36.05 3.46
N ARG A 87 -7.67 36.95 3.85
CA ARG A 87 -6.75 36.73 4.97
C ARG A 87 -7.50 36.62 6.29
N GLU A 88 -8.53 37.45 6.50
CA GLU A 88 -9.42 37.37 7.66
C GLU A 88 -10.24 36.06 7.67
N ALA A 89 -10.83 35.69 6.53
CA ALA A 89 -11.56 34.42 6.40
C ALA A 89 -10.66 33.20 6.71
N HIS A 90 -9.44 33.18 6.17
CA HIS A 90 -8.44 32.17 6.49
C HIS A 90 -8.09 32.14 7.99
N ALA A 91 -7.88 33.30 8.60
CA ALA A 91 -7.54 33.39 10.01
C ALA A 91 -8.67 32.89 10.93
N ALA A 92 -9.93 33.13 10.56
CA ALA A 92 -11.11 32.61 11.27
C ALA A 92 -11.19 31.07 11.18
N GLU A 93 -10.94 30.49 10.00
CA GLU A 93 -10.90 29.03 9.85
C GLU A 93 -9.77 28.38 10.65
N GLU A 94 -8.56 28.95 10.62
CA GLU A 94 -7.44 28.46 11.42
C GLU A 94 -7.72 28.62 12.92
N ALA A 95 -8.40 29.69 13.34
CA ALA A 95 -8.85 29.85 14.73
C ALA A 95 -9.85 28.76 15.15
N GLY A 96 -10.69 28.28 14.23
CA GLY A 96 -11.56 27.12 14.44
C GLY A 96 -10.79 25.80 14.50
N GLU A 97 -9.80 25.60 13.63
CA GLU A 97 -8.91 24.42 13.67
C GLU A 97 -8.11 24.33 14.98
N ASP A 98 -7.59 25.45 15.49
CA ASP A 98 -6.89 25.46 16.78
C ASP A 98 -7.77 25.00 17.95
N LEU A 99 -9.08 25.33 17.93
CA LEU A 99 -10.04 24.81 18.91
C LEU A 99 -10.26 23.30 18.73
N ARG A 100 -10.32 22.80 17.48
CA ARG A 100 -10.43 21.35 17.20
C ARG A 100 -9.18 20.60 17.66
N GLU A 101 -8.00 21.15 17.45
CA GLU A 101 -6.75 20.58 17.93
C GLU A 101 -6.68 20.56 19.46
N ALA A 102 -7.07 21.65 20.12
CA ALA A 102 -7.18 21.67 21.57
C ALA A 102 -8.17 20.62 22.07
N TYR A 103 -9.34 20.49 21.43
CA TYR A 103 -10.29 19.43 21.74
C TYR A 103 -9.68 18.03 21.59
N VAL A 104 -8.97 17.76 20.48
CA VAL A 104 -8.27 16.48 20.27
C VAL A 104 -7.28 16.25 21.40
N ALA A 105 -6.41 17.22 21.70
CA ALA A 105 -5.38 17.12 22.74
C ALA A 105 -5.96 16.84 24.13
N LEU A 106 -6.97 17.60 24.54
CA LEU A 106 -7.63 17.46 25.84
C LEU A 106 -8.37 16.11 25.96
N THR A 107 -8.97 15.63 24.87
CA THR A 107 -9.71 14.35 24.86
C THR A 107 -8.83 13.12 24.70
N ARG A 108 -7.50 13.26 24.61
CA ARG A 108 -6.61 12.08 24.64
C ARG A 108 -6.47 11.49 26.05
N ALA A 109 -6.82 12.24 27.09
CA ALA A 109 -6.75 11.78 28.46
C ALA A 109 -7.93 10.85 28.80
N GLN A 110 -7.64 9.68 29.36
CA GLN A 110 -8.66 8.79 29.94
C GLN A 110 -9.05 9.21 31.35
N CYS A 111 -8.08 9.67 32.14
CA CYS A 111 -8.29 9.98 33.56
C CYS A 111 -8.08 11.45 33.88
N GLN A 112 -7.00 12.07 33.37
CA GLN A 112 -6.62 13.43 33.77
C GLN A 112 -5.91 14.21 32.65
N VAL A 113 -6.33 15.46 32.47
CA VAL A 113 -5.58 16.46 31.72
C VAL A 113 -4.86 17.37 32.71
N VAL A 114 -3.58 17.64 32.45
CA VAL A 114 -2.84 18.72 33.10
C VAL A 114 -2.49 19.76 32.04
N THR A 115 -2.93 21.00 32.25
CA THR A 115 -2.67 22.12 31.34
C THR A 115 -2.16 23.31 32.13
N TRP A 116 -1.49 24.22 31.44
CA TRP A 116 -0.97 25.46 32.01
C TRP A 116 -1.63 26.64 31.34
N TRP A 117 -1.77 27.71 32.10
CA TRP A 117 -2.18 29.00 31.57
C TRP A 117 -1.24 30.06 32.12
N ALA A 118 -0.80 30.95 31.24
CA ALA A 118 -0.05 32.14 31.60
C ALA A 118 -0.52 33.31 30.72
N ALA A 119 -0.52 34.52 31.29
CA ALA A 119 -0.84 35.73 30.55
C ALA A 119 0.38 36.19 29.73
N SER A 120 0.31 36.07 28.41
CA SER A 120 1.22 36.76 27.49
C SER A 120 0.45 37.79 26.67
N PRO A 121 0.84 39.09 26.71
CA PRO A 121 0.15 40.15 25.96
C PRO A 121 0.12 39.93 24.44
N GLN A 122 1.09 39.19 23.90
CA GLN A 122 1.25 39.03 22.44
C GLN A 122 0.45 37.86 21.88
N ASN A 123 0.35 36.75 22.60
CA ASN A 123 -0.05 35.46 22.02
C ASN A 123 -1.31 34.86 22.65
N THR A 124 -1.54 35.10 23.95
CA THR A 124 -2.56 34.39 24.73
C THR A 124 -3.99 34.74 24.29
N ALA A 125 -4.22 35.99 23.83
CA ALA A 125 -5.55 36.45 23.43
C ALA A 125 -6.24 35.57 22.37
N SER A 126 -5.45 34.98 21.47
CA SER A 126 -5.94 34.11 20.39
C SER A 126 -5.76 32.62 20.66
N ALA A 127 -5.19 32.23 21.81
CA ALA A 127 -4.88 30.85 22.11
C ALA A 127 -6.15 30.04 22.47
N PRO A 128 -6.26 28.78 22.00
CA PRO A 128 -7.50 28.01 22.13
C PRO A 128 -7.90 27.78 23.59
N LEU A 129 -6.95 27.51 24.50
CA LEU A 129 -7.28 27.33 25.92
C LEU A 129 -7.78 28.64 26.56
N HIS A 130 -7.18 29.77 26.22
CA HIS A 130 -7.60 31.06 26.76
C HIS A 130 -9.01 31.44 26.28
N ARG A 131 -9.29 31.22 25.00
CA ARG A 131 -10.62 31.45 24.42
C ARG A 131 -11.68 30.57 25.08
N LEU A 132 -11.37 29.31 25.39
CA LEU A 132 -12.29 28.40 26.08
C LEU A 132 -12.54 28.80 27.53
N LEU A 133 -11.53 29.27 28.27
CA LEU A 133 -11.66 29.61 29.69
C LEU A 133 -12.27 30.99 29.93
N PHE A 134 -12.02 31.94 29.04
CA PHE A 134 -12.34 33.36 29.24
C PHE A 134 -13.27 33.95 28.17
N GLY A 135 -13.51 33.26 27.06
CA GLY A 135 -14.56 33.63 26.10
C GLY A 135 -15.92 33.32 26.70
N GLY A 136 -16.86 34.25 26.64
CA GLY A 136 -18.24 33.98 27.00
C GLY A 136 -18.88 33.12 25.91
N HIS A 137 -19.02 31.81 26.14
CA HIS A 137 -19.67 30.88 25.23
C HIS A 137 -20.56 29.91 26.01
N GLU A 138 -21.65 29.49 25.40
CA GLU A 138 -22.50 28.41 25.90
C GLU A 138 -22.12 27.06 25.26
N PRO A 139 -22.53 25.91 25.83
CA PRO A 139 -22.28 24.61 25.24
C PRO A 139 -22.80 24.52 23.79
N GLY A 140 -21.89 24.28 22.85
CA GLY A 140 -22.18 24.19 21.41
C GLY A 140 -21.90 25.48 20.63
N GLU A 141 -21.55 26.57 21.31
CA GLU A 141 -21.09 27.81 20.69
C GLU A 141 -19.56 27.84 20.57
N GLN A 142 -19.05 28.59 19.60
CA GLN A 142 -17.62 28.85 19.48
C GLN A 142 -17.27 30.17 20.17
N PRO A 143 -16.23 30.20 21.02
CA PRO A 143 -15.76 31.45 21.60
C PRO A 143 -15.15 32.36 20.52
N ASP A 144 -15.25 33.67 20.74
CA ASP A 144 -14.62 34.69 19.90
C ASP A 144 -13.17 34.34 19.53
N ASP A 145 -12.77 34.68 18.30
CA ASP A 145 -11.41 34.42 17.78
C ASP A 145 -10.29 35.04 18.62
N ARG A 146 -10.62 36.12 19.34
CA ARG A 146 -9.72 36.80 20.26
C ARG A 146 -10.47 37.23 21.51
N VAL A 147 -9.97 36.80 22.67
CA VAL A 147 -10.45 37.22 23.98
C VAL A 147 -9.41 38.12 24.64
N PRO A 148 -9.78 39.29 25.20
CA PRO A 148 -8.83 40.15 25.90
C PRO A 148 -8.20 39.45 27.09
N VAL A 149 -6.86 39.50 27.18
CA VAL A 149 -6.12 38.95 28.32
C VAL A 149 -6.43 39.77 29.57
N LEU A 150 -7.06 39.13 30.55
CA LEU A 150 -7.42 39.74 31.83
C LEU A 150 -6.18 40.03 32.68
N SER A 151 -6.30 40.95 33.64
CA SER A 151 -5.29 41.10 34.69
C SER A 151 -5.21 39.84 35.55
N ASP A 152 -4.05 39.57 36.14
CA ASP A 152 -3.81 38.36 36.94
C ASP A 152 -4.90 38.15 38.01
N ASP A 153 -5.26 39.18 38.78
CA ASP A 153 -6.32 39.10 39.80
C ASP A 153 -7.68 38.66 39.23
N ARG A 154 -8.02 39.12 38.03
CA ARG A 154 -9.28 38.80 37.36
C ARG A 154 -9.23 37.42 36.71
N ALA A 155 -8.08 37.03 36.17
CA ALA A 155 -7.87 35.70 35.64
C ALA A 155 -7.98 34.64 36.75
N VAL A 156 -7.30 34.87 37.89
CA VAL A 156 -7.36 34.00 39.07
C VAL A 156 -8.78 33.92 39.62
N GLN A 157 -9.48 35.06 39.75
CA GLN A 157 -10.88 35.08 40.16
C GLN A 157 -11.73 34.19 39.26
N ARG A 158 -11.65 34.38 37.93
CA ARG A 158 -12.45 33.62 36.97
C ARG A 158 -12.12 32.12 36.98
N LEU A 159 -10.84 31.76 37.06
CA LEU A 159 -10.42 30.35 37.16
C LEU A 159 -10.93 29.70 38.44
N THR A 160 -10.94 30.45 39.55
CA THR A 160 -11.50 29.99 40.83
C THR A 160 -13.00 29.75 40.73
N GLU A 161 -13.74 30.64 40.08
CA GLU A 161 -15.17 30.49 39.80
C GLU A 161 -15.43 29.24 38.95
N ILE A 162 -14.68 29.03 37.85
CA ILE A 162 -14.79 27.83 37.00
C ILE A 162 -14.50 26.55 37.80
N SER A 163 -13.45 26.56 38.63
CA SER A 163 -13.09 25.43 39.49
C SER A 163 -14.21 25.10 40.48
N HIS A 164 -14.78 26.11 41.13
CA HIS A 164 -15.91 25.95 42.04
C HIS A 164 -17.15 25.37 41.33
N ASP A 165 -17.51 25.92 40.18
CA ASP A 165 -18.69 25.51 39.42
C ASP A 165 -18.54 24.12 38.80
N SER A 166 -17.30 23.63 38.62
CA SER A 166 -17.01 22.29 38.12
C SER A 166 -17.36 21.15 39.09
N GLY A 167 -17.71 21.46 40.34
CA GLY A 167 -18.04 20.44 41.35
C GLY A 167 -16.85 19.53 41.69
N GLY A 168 -15.61 20.01 41.54
CA GLY A 168 -14.38 19.27 41.84
C GLY A 168 -13.75 18.54 40.64
N GLN A 169 -14.30 18.72 39.43
CA GLN A 169 -13.74 18.16 38.19
C GLN A 169 -12.53 18.96 37.68
N LEU A 170 -12.45 20.25 38.01
CA LEU A 170 -11.36 21.13 37.65
C LEU A 170 -10.70 21.68 38.92
N VAL A 171 -9.39 21.47 39.04
CA VAL A 171 -8.56 22.02 40.12
C VAL A 171 -7.64 23.08 39.52
N VAL A 172 -7.63 24.27 40.13
CA VAL A 172 -6.72 25.36 39.78
C VAL A 172 -5.65 25.45 40.84
N GLU A 173 -4.40 25.24 40.44
CA GLU A 173 -3.24 25.40 41.31
C GLU A 173 -2.42 26.58 40.82
N SER A 174 -2.11 27.50 41.73
CA SER A 174 -1.13 28.55 41.45
C SER A 174 0.26 27.92 41.44
N VAL A 175 1.00 28.12 40.36
CA VAL A 175 2.41 27.71 40.31
C VAL A 175 3.19 28.68 41.19
N GLU A 176 3.49 28.26 42.42
CA GLU A 176 4.37 29.03 43.29
C GLU A 176 5.75 29.16 42.64
N PRO A 177 6.45 30.30 42.81
CA PRO A 177 7.83 30.41 42.40
C PRO A 177 8.60 29.26 43.04
N LEU A 178 9.17 28.38 42.21
CA LEU A 178 10.12 27.40 42.71
C LEU A 178 11.19 28.19 43.48
N PRO A 179 11.54 27.79 44.71
CA PRO A 179 12.67 28.41 45.40
C PRO A 179 13.85 28.39 44.42
N ASP A 180 14.65 29.47 44.39
CA ASP A 180 15.84 29.59 43.53
C ASP A 180 16.49 28.23 43.43
N VAL A 181 16.38 27.58 42.27
CA VAL A 181 16.78 26.19 42.11
C VAL A 181 18.27 26.15 42.44
N VAL A 182 18.60 25.67 43.64
CA VAL A 182 19.98 25.57 44.10
C VAL A 182 20.62 24.45 43.32
N GLY A 183 21.13 24.82 42.15
CA GLY A 183 21.74 23.93 41.18
C GLY A 183 20.78 23.51 40.08
N ARG A 184 21.05 23.95 38.84
CA ARG A 184 20.64 23.16 37.67
C ARG A 184 20.98 21.70 37.96
N TRP A 185 20.07 20.78 37.63
CA TRP A 185 20.44 19.37 37.64
C TRP A 185 21.67 19.22 36.76
N HIS A 186 22.78 18.86 37.39
CA HIS A 186 23.95 18.38 36.69
C HIS A 186 23.85 16.86 36.82
N PRO A 187 23.97 16.10 35.72
CA PRO A 187 24.18 14.68 35.86
C PRO A 187 25.34 14.47 36.84
N PRO A 188 25.29 13.47 37.74
CA PRO A 188 26.43 13.15 38.58
C PRO A 188 27.68 13.12 37.70
N ALA A 189 28.74 13.81 38.12
CA ALA A 189 29.97 13.94 37.35
C ALA A 189 30.52 12.54 37.05
N VAL A 190 30.17 12.01 35.89
CA VAL A 190 30.78 10.81 35.36
C VAL A 190 32.21 11.24 35.06
N ALA A 191 33.19 10.55 35.63
CA ALA A 191 34.58 10.77 35.26
C ALA A 191 34.65 10.73 33.73
N ALA A 192 35.06 11.87 33.13
CA ALA A 192 35.20 11.97 31.69
C ALA A 192 36.20 10.91 31.28
N SER A 193 35.68 9.79 30.78
CA SER A 193 36.49 8.75 30.18
C SER A 193 37.08 9.35 28.92
N GLU A 194 38.32 9.04 28.58
CA GLU A 194 38.84 9.42 27.27
C GLU A 194 37.86 8.92 26.20
N LEU A 195 37.28 9.86 25.46
CA LEU A 195 36.34 9.54 24.40
C LEU A 195 37.16 8.98 23.23
N SER A 196 37.08 7.67 23.02
CA SER A 196 37.52 7.04 21.78
C SER A 196 36.34 6.93 20.82
N ALA A 197 36.58 7.13 19.52
CA ALA A 197 35.60 6.78 18.51
C ALA A 197 35.26 5.28 18.64
N ALA A 198 33.97 4.95 18.73
CA ALA A 198 33.54 3.56 18.73
C ALA A 198 33.92 2.91 17.38
N THR A 199 34.64 1.80 17.44
CA THR A 199 34.95 0.99 16.25
C THR A 199 33.79 0.06 15.97
N PHE A 200 33.32 0.09 14.72
CA PHE A 200 32.24 -0.80 14.29
C PHE A 200 32.84 -2.14 13.86
N ASP A 201 33.11 -3.00 14.83
CA ASP A 201 33.79 -4.28 14.60
C ASP A 201 32.82 -5.43 14.25
N ARG A 202 31.52 -5.12 14.07
CA ARG A 202 30.49 -6.10 13.72
C ARG A 202 30.29 -6.18 12.21
N SER A 203 30.20 -7.39 11.68
CA SER A 203 29.66 -7.64 10.34
C SER A 203 28.13 -7.70 10.41
N LEU A 204 27.45 -6.88 9.62
CA LEU A 204 26.00 -7.00 9.43
C LEU A 204 25.74 -8.02 8.33
N ASP A 205 24.93 -9.05 8.60
CA ASP A 205 24.43 -9.93 7.53
C ASP A 205 23.49 -9.12 6.64
N ARG A 206 23.91 -8.86 5.41
CA ARG A 206 23.12 -8.16 4.38
C ARG A 206 22.45 -9.11 3.40
N ALA A 207 22.69 -10.42 3.54
CA ALA A 207 22.18 -11.47 2.67
C ALA A 207 20.89 -12.10 3.21
N TRP A 208 20.70 -12.16 4.53
CA TRP A 208 19.41 -12.56 5.12
C TRP A 208 18.38 -11.43 4.95
N ARG A 209 17.27 -11.71 4.25
CA ARG A 209 16.23 -10.72 3.98
C ARG A 209 14.85 -11.36 3.94
N ARG A 210 13.82 -10.53 4.08
CA ARG A 210 12.53 -10.81 3.47
C ARG A 210 12.63 -10.33 2.03
N VAL A 211 12.25 -11.16 1.07
CA VAL A 211 12.27 -10.84 -0.35
C VAL A 211 10.89 -11.11 -0.94
N SER A 212 10.46 -10.25 -1.85
CA SER A 212 9.27 -10.46 -2.67
C SER A 212 9.67 -10.73 -4.13
N TYR A 213 8.71 -11.19 -4.93
CA TYR A 213 8.88 -11.31 -6.38
C TYR A 213 9.44 -10.00 -7.00
N THR A 214 8.81 -8.87 -6.69
CA THR A 214 9.19 -7.58 -7.25
C THR A 214 10.58 -7.13 -6.84
N ALA A 215 11.04 -7.50 -5.65
CA ALA A 215 12.40 -7.21 -5.21
C ALA A 215 13.48 -8.02 -5.97
N LEU A 216 13.10 -9.16 -6.57
CA LEU A 216 13.99 -9.97 -7.40
C LEU A 216 14.09 -9.42 -8.83
N THR A 217 13.03 -8.80 -9.33
CA THR A 217 12.95 -8.28 -10.71
C THR A 217 13.21 -6.77 -10.81
N ALA A 218 13.25 -6.05 -9.69
CA ALA A 218 13.44 -4.58 -9.64
C ALA A 218 14.59 -4.05 -10.50
N ALA A 219 15.73 -4.75 -10.56
CA ALA A 219 16.89 -4.33 -11.35
C ALA A 219 16.61 -4.36 -12.88
N ALA A 220 15.75 -5.25 -13.36
CA ALA A 220 15.32 -5.26 -14.76
C ALA A 220 14.39 -4.09 -15.08
N TYR A 221 13.50 -3.71 -14.16
CA TYR A 221 12.63 -2.54 -14.33
C TYR A 221 13.42 -1.22 -14.22
N GLU A 222 14.40 -1.12 -13.31
CA GLU A 222 15.32 0.03 -13.20
C GLU A 222 16.28 0.16 -14.39
N ALA A 223 16.63 -0.94 -15.06
CA ALA A 223 17.42 -0.89 -16.30
C ALA A 223 16.61 -0.39 -17.50
N ALA A 224 15.27 -0.51 -17.44
CA ALA A 224 14.34 -0.05 -18.47
C ALA A 224 13.79 1.38 -18.22
N HIS A 225 13.86 1.91 -16.99
CA HIS A 225 13.28 3.21 -16.62
C HIS A 225 14.22 4.07 -15.74
N GLU A 226 14.12 5.41 -15.84
CA GLU A 226 14.83 6.34 -14.94
C GLU A 226 14.50 6.09 -13.45
N PRO A 227 15.47 6.33 -12.53
CA PRO A 227 15.49 5.71 -11.21
C PRO A 227 14.38 6.22 -10.29
N SER A 228 13.44 5.33 -9.95
CA SER A 228 12.45 5.50 -8.89
C SER A 228 12.65 4.42 -7.83
N ILE A 229 13.18 4.81 -6.66
CA ILE A 229 13.46 3.91 -5.54
C ILE A 229 12.20 3.80 -4.66
N ALA A 230 11.70 2.59 -4.43
CA ALA A 230 10.69 2.31 -3.39
C ALA A 230 11.17 1.20 -2.44
N SER A 231 11.07 1.46 -1.12
CA SER A 231 11.38 0.50 -0.06
C SER A 231 10.19 -0.43 0.25
N GLU A 232 10.51 -1.63 0.73
CA GLU A 232 9.57 -2.75 0.90
C GLU A 232 8.48 -2.61 1.97
N ALA A 233 7.40 -3.32 1.66
CA ALA A 233 6.36 -3.95 2.48
C ALA A 233 5.26 -3.06 3.09
N GLU A 234 4.27 -2.73 2.24
CA GLU A 234 2.87 -3.12 2.43
C GLU A 234 2.17 -3.04 1.05
N GLY A 235 1.54 -4.14 0.60
CA GLY A 235 0.51 -4.18 -0.45
C GLY A 235 0.74 -3.44 -1.77
N ARG A 236 1.99 -3.26 -2.24
CA ARG A 236 2.25 -2.62 -3.54
C ARG A 236 2.50 -3.67 -4.62
N ILE A 237 1.46 -3.95 -5.40
CA ILE A 237 1.63 -4.27 -6.83
C ILE A 237 2.33 -3.03 -7.42
N LEU A 238 3.53 -3.20 -7.96
CA LEU A 238 4.24 -2.13 -8.67
C LEU A 238 3.73 -2.07 -10.12
N ASP A 239 3.96 -0.92 -10.74
CA ASP A 239 3.59 -0.63 -12.13
C ASP A 239 4.25 -1.63 -13.09
N ASP A 240 3.46 -2.55 -13.63
CA ASP A 240 3.87 -3.52 -14.65
C ASP A 240 3.61 -2.99 -16.08
N GLU A 241 3.80 -1.69 -16.31
CA GLU A 241 3.71 -1.11 -17.65
C GLU A 241 5.03 -1.38 -18.42
N PRO A 242 5.03 -2.25 -19.45
CA PRO A 242 6.24 -2.48 -20.23
C PRO A 242 6.51 -1.29 -21.14
N ASP A 243 7.80 -1.03 -21.38
CA ASP A 243 8.22 -0.09 -22.41
C ASP A 243 8.12 -0.74 -23.81
N GLN A 244 7.89 0.12 -24.80
CA GLN A 244 7.29 -0.17 -26.11
C GLN A 244 8.04 -1.22 -26.94
N GLY A 245 7.38 -2.36 -27.22
CA GLY A 245 7.81 -3.36 -28.19
C GLY A 245 7.08 -3.21 -29.53
N GLY A 246 7.80 -2.77 -30.57
CA GLY A 246 7.27 -2.63 -31.93
C GLY A 246 6.99 -3.98 -32.59
N LEU A 247 5.77 -4.15 -33.11
CA LEU A 247 5.38 -5.31 -33.92
C LEU A 247 5.72 -5.07 -35.40
N ALA A 248 6.34 -6.07 -36.04
CA ALA A 248 6.61 -6.09 -37.47
C ALA A 248 5.39 -6.62 -38.26
N ASP A 249 5.06 -5.92 -39.35
CA ASP A 249 3.98 -6.22 -40.29
C ASP A 249 4.16 -7.55 -41.04
N VAL A 250 3.08 -8.34 -41.14
CA VAL A 250 2.90 -9.40 -42.16
C VAL A 250 1.43 -9.40 -42.62
N PRO A 251 1.12 -9.34 -43.93
CA PRO A 251 -0.27 -9.23 -44.38
C PRO A 251 -0.88 -10.60 -44.75
N ALA A 252 -1.98 -10.95 -44.07
CA ALA A 252 -3.13 -11.68 -44.60
C ALA A 252 -4.28 -11.51 -43.59
N VAL A 253 -5.34 -10.78 -43.94
CA VAL A 253 -6.44 -10.51 -42.99
C VAL A 253 -7.26 -11.78 -42.81
N ASP A 254 -7.01 -12.48 -41.70
CA ASP A 254 -7.80 -13.61 -41.22
C ASP A 254 -9.12 -13.09 -40.62
N LEU A 255 -10.25 -13.78 -40.86
CA LEU A 255 -11.56 -13.43 -40.28
C LEU A 255 -11.51 -13.42 -38.74
N LEU A 256 -10.64 -14.24 -38.15
CA LEU A 256 -10.38 -14.26 -36.71
C LEU A 256 -9.68 -12.97 -36.25
N GLU A 257 -8.74 -12.45 -37.03
CA GLU A 257 -8.06 -11.20 -36.71
C GLU A 257 -9.02 -10.01 -36.77
N GLU A 258 -9.86 -9.94 -37.80
CA GLU A 258 -10.88 -8.89 -37.92
C GLU A 258 -11.88 -8.94 -36.75
N SER A 259 -12.30 -10.15 -36.36
CA SER A 259 -13.12 -10.37 -35.15
C SER A 259 -12.44 -9.83 -33.89
N MET A 260 -11.17 -10.20 -33.66
CA MET A 260 -10.38 -9.71 -32.52
C MET A 260 -10.23 -8.18 -32.50
N ARG A 261 -10.00 -7.55 -33.65
CA ARG A 261 -9.83 -6.09 -33.77
C ARG A 261 -11.16 -5.35 -33.58
N SER A 262 -12.27 -5.93 -34.04
CA SER A 262 -13.61 -5.35 -33.91
C SER A 262 -14.16 -5.41 -32.48
N MET A 263 -13.72 -6.37 -31.67
CA MET A 263 -14.17 -6.51 -30.29
C MET A 263 -13.40 -5.56 -29.36
N ARG A 264 -13.99 -4.41 -29.09
CA ARG A 264 -13.45 -3.41 -28.18
C ARG A 264 -13.36 -3.93 -26.73
N SER A 265 -12.30 -3.57 -26.04
CA SER A 265 -12.10 -3.85 -24.61
C SER A 265 -13.18 -3.16 -23.77
N PRO A 266 -13.78 -3.84 -22.78
CA PRO A 266 -14.68 -3.23 -21.80
C PRO A 266 -14.01 -2.14 -20.94
N MET A 267 -12.67 -2.19 -20.82
CA MET A 267 -11.87 -1.29 -20.00
C MET A 267 -11.09 -0.26 -20.84
N ALA A 268 -11.45 -0.08 -22.12
CA ALA A 268 -10.72 0.82 -23.01
C ALA A 268 -10.72 2.30 -22.56
N ASP A 269 -11.78 2.75 -21.87
CA ASP A 269 -11.90 4.13 -21.38
C ASP A 269 -11.51 4.28 -19.90
N LEU A 270 -11.09 3.18 -19.25
CA LEU A 270 -10.68 3.19 -17.85
C LEU A 270 -9.16 3.43 -17.74
N PRO A 271 -8.71 4.21 -16.74
CA PRO A 271 -7.30 4.60 -16.63
C PRO A 271 -6.38 3.40 -16.43
N GLY A 272 -5.12 3.55 -16.87
CA GLY A 272 -4.03 2.64 -16.57
C GLY A 272 -3.41 2.86 -15.18
N GLY A 273 -2.29 2.20 -14.93
CA GLY A 273 -1.47 2.38 -13.74
C GLY A 273 -1.88 1.62 -12.47
N THR A 274 -0.93 1.58 -11.55
CA THR A 274 -0.98 0.86 -10.27
C THR A 274 -2.26 1.11 -9.44
N SER A 275 -2.68 2.37 -9.29
CA SER A 275 -3.86 2.72 -8.47
C SER A 275 -5.15 2.11 -9.02
N PHE A 276 -5.27 1.99 -10.36
CA PHE A 276 -6.41 1.34 -10.98
C PHE A 276 -6.40 -0.17 -10.71
N GLY A 277 -5.23 -0.80 -10.84
CA GLY A 277 -5.05 -2.22 -10.53
C GLY A 277 -5.48 -2.58 -9.10
N ILE A 278 -5.04 -1.80 -8.10
CA ILE A 278 -5.39 -2.05 -6.70
C ILE A 278 -6.92 -2.00 -6.47
N VAL A 279 -7.60 -1.03 -7.08
CA VAL A 279 -9.07 -0.92 -7.00
C VAL A 279 -9.74 -2.14 -7.63
N VAL A 280 -9.29 -2.57 -8.81
CA VAL A 280 -9.85 -3.73 -9.49
C VAL A 280 -9.67 -5.01 -8.67
N HIS A 281 -8.48 -5.25 -8.12
CA HIS A 281 -8.20 -6.41 -7.26
C HIS A 281 -9.10 -6.39 -6.02
N SER A 282 -9.21 -5.23 -5.36
CA SER A 282 -10.06 -5.05 -4.18
C SER A 282 -11.54 -5.36 -4.46
N VAL A 283 -12.05 -5.04 -5.65
CA VAL A 283 -13.43 -5.39 -6.06
C VAL A 283 -13.56 -6.89 -6.31
N LEU A 284 -12.60 -7.50 -7.03
CA LEU A 284 -12.62 -8.93 -7.36
C LEU A 284 -12.40 -9.84 -6.14
N GLU A 285 -11.79 -9.33 -5.08
CA GLU A 285 -11.67 -10.00 -3.78
C GLU A 285 -13.04 -10.15 -3.09
N GLN A 286 -13.89 -9.13 -3.18
CA GLN A 286 -15.12 -9.01 -2.39
C GLN A 286 -16.39 -9.45 -3.13
N VAL A 287 -16.33 -9.63 -4.45
CA VAL A 287 -17.49 -9.98 -5.27
C VAL A 287 -18.05 -11.38 -4.96
N ASP A 288 -19.36 -11.46 -4.72
CA ASP A 288 -20.07 -12.75 -4.73
C ASP A 288 -20.42 -13.17 -6.17
N ASN A 289 -19.59 -14.04 -6.73
CA ASN A 289 -19.82 -14.62 -8.06
C ASN A 289 -21.13 -15.41 -8.20
N GLY A 290 -21.71 -15.86 -7.09
CA GLY A 290 -22.99 -16.56 -7.04
C GLY A 290 -24.21 -15.65 -6.99
N ALA A 291 -24.02 -14.32 -6.95
CA ALA A 291 -25.11 -13.36 -6.87
C ALA A 291 -26.10 -13.54 -8.05
N PRO A 292 -27.43 -13.57 -7.79
CA PRO A 292 -28.43 -13.70 -8.85
C PRO A 292 -28.37 -12.58 -9.89
N ASP A 293 -28.04 -11.36 -9.45
CA ASP A 293 -27.75 -10.21 -10.30
C ASP A 293 -26.29 -9.79 -10.10
N LEU A 294 -25.41 -10.41 -10.89
CA LEU A 294 -23.98 -10.15 -10.83
C LEU A 294 -23.62 -8.71 -11.22
N GLY A 295 -24.42 -8.08 -12.09
CA GLY A 295 -24.20 -6.69 -12.49
C GLY A 295 -24.42 -5.73 -11.31
N ALA A 296 -25.52 -5.93 -10.57
CA ALA A 296 -25.80 -5.15 -9.37
C ALA A 296 -24.74 -5.34 -8.28
N GLU A 297 -24.33 -6.60 -8.02
CA GLU A 297 -23.27 -6.93 -7.06
C GLU A 297 -21.95 -6.22 -7.41
N LEU A 298 -21.52 -6.27 -8.69
CA LEU A 298 -20.28 -5.62 -9.13
C LEU A 298 -20.33 -4.10 -8.95
N VAL A 299 -21.48 -3.46 -9.22
CA VAL A 299 -21.65 -2.01 -8.98
C VAL A 299 -21.62 -1.69 -7.49
N GLU A 300 -22.25 -2.53 -6.65
CA GLU A 300 -22.24 -2.38 -5.19
C GLU A 300 -20.82 -2.48 -4.63
N ARG A 301 -20.06 -3.52 -4.98
CA ARG A 301 -18.66 -3.68 -4.56
C ARG A 301 -17.75 -2.59 -5.09
N SER A 302 -17.96 -2.16 -6.34
CA SER A 302 -17.26 -1.01 -6.90
C SER A 302 -17.52 0.26 -6.09
N ARG A 303 -18.76 0.48 -5.63
CA ARG A 303 -19.11 1.64 -4.80
C ARG A 303 -18.45 1.57 -3.43
N ASP A 304 -18.46 0.41 -2.79
CA ASP A 304 -17.85 0.19 -1.48
C ASP A 304 -16.34 0.45 -1.52
N VAL A 305 -15.66 -0.10 -2.54
CA VAL A 305 -14.22 0.13 -2.74
C VAL A 305 -13.96 1.60 -3.04
N LEU A 306 -14.60 2.19 -4.06
CA LEU A 306 -14.34 3.58 -4.46
C LEU A 306 -14.65 4.61 -3.36
N SER A 307 -15.55 4.31 -2.41
CA SER A 307 -15.80 5.18 -1.26
C SER A 307 -14.56 5.40 -0.37
N ARG A 308 -13.59 4.48 -0.42
CA ARG A 308 -12.31 4.54 0.31
C ARG A 308 -11.19 5.17 -0.51
N TRP A 309 -11.41 5.39 -1.82
CA TRP A 309 -10.42 5.88 -2.78
C TRP A 309 -10.97 7.13 -3.50
N SER A 310 -10.90 8.28 -2.83
CA SER A 310 -11.65 9.51 -3.17
C SER A 310 -11.16 10.30 -4.41
N THR A 311 -10.25 9.76 -5.22
CA THR A 311 -9.56 10.52 -6.29
C THR A 311 -9.60 9.87 -7.68
N VAL A 312 -10.47 8.89 -7.94
CA VAL A 312 -10.57 8.26 -9.27
C VAL A 312 -11.48 9.04 -10.22
N ALA A 313 -11.16 9.01 -11.52
CA ALA A 313 -11.90 9.71 -12.58
C ALA A 313 -13.10 8.93 -13.17
N TYR A 314 -13.47 7.79 -12.58
CA TYR A 314 -14.55 6.91 -13.05
C TYR A 314 -15.48 6.51 -11.89
N GLY A 315 -16.75 6.26 -12.22
CA GLY A 315 -17.77 5.88 -11.23
C GLY A 315 -17.92 4.36 -11.05
N PRO A 316 -18.61 3.92 -9.99
CA PRO A 316 -18.82 2.49 -9.71
C PRO A 316 -19.65 1.79 -10.78
N GLU A 317 -20.56 2.49 -11.46
CA GLU A 317 -21.34 1.95 -12.58
C GLU A 317 -20.45 1.62 -13.77
N ALA A 318 -19.47 2.47 -14.09
CA ALA A 318 -18.54 2.24 -15.19
C ALA A 318 -17.60 1.07 -14.89
N LEU A 319 -17.06 1.00 -13.66
CA LEU A 319 -16.20 -0.11 -13.24
C LEU A 319 -16.96 -1.45 -13.21
N GLY A 320 -18.15 -1.47 -12.61
CA GLY A 320 -18.98 -2.68 -12.55
C GLY A 320 -19.38 -3.19 -13.94
N ALA A 321 -19.76 -2.28 -14.85
CA ALA A 321 -20.07 -2.63 -16.23
C ALA A 321 -18.86 -3.20 -16.98
N ALA A 322 -17.65 -2.72 -16.70
CA ALA A 322 -16.42 -3.23 -17.31
C ALA A 322 -15.97 -4.58 -16.74
N LEU A 323 -16.25 -4.86 -15.47
CA LEU A 323 -15.90 -6.13 -14.81
C LEU A 323 -16.88 -7.27 -15.13
N LEU A 324 -18.14 -6.98 -15.45
CA LEU A 324 -19.12 -8.03 -15.75
C LEU A 324 -18.68 -8.93 -16.93
N PRO A 325 -18.24 -8.41 -18.09
CA PRO A 325 -17.69 -9.25 -19.16
C PRO A 325 -16.47 -10.07 -18.75
N VAL A 326 -15.64 -9.56 -17.83
CA VAL A 326 -14.47 -10.28 -17.31
C VAL A 326 -14.91 -11.54 -16.58
N LEU A 327 -15.88 -11.45 -15.67
CA LEU A 327 -16.39 -12.60 -14.92
C LEU A 327 -17.11 -13.62 -15.82
N GLU A 328 -17.60 -13.19 -16.97
CA GLU A 328 -18.30 -13.98 -17.98
C GLU A 328 -17.40 -14.60 -19.05
N THR A 329 -16.13 -14.19 -19.13
CA THR A 329 -15.20 -14.72 -20.12
C THR A 329 -14.74 -16.12 -19.72
N PRO A 330 -14.78 -17.13 -20.61
CA PRO A 330 -14.23 -18.46 -20.31
C PRO A 330 -12.74 -18.38 -19.98
N MET A 331 -12.28 -19.03 -18.92
CA MET A 331 -10.87 -19.03 -18.51
C MET A 331 -10.01 -20.03 -19.30
N GLY A 332 -10.48 -20.46 -20.48
CA GLY A 332 -9.76 -21.35 -21.38
C GLY A 332 -9.62 -22.80 -20.90
N PRO A 333 -8.75 -23.59 -21.58
CA PRO A 333 -8.67 -25.04 -21.41
C PRO A 333 -8.24 -25.51 -20.02
N PHE A 334 -7.34 -24.78 -19.35
CA PHE A 334 -6.86 -25.14 -18.01
C PHE A 334 -7.96 -25.14 -16.95
N ALA A 335 -8.98 -24.30 -17.13
CA ALA A 335 -10.17 -24.28 -16.29
C ALA A 335 -11.32 -25.16 -16.84
N GLY A 336 -11.08 -25.93 -17.91
CA GLY A 336 -12.11 -26.70 -18.60
C GLY A 336 -13.20 -25.81 -19.23
N GLY A 337 -12.85 -24.58 -19.65
CA GLY A 337 -13.78 -23.61 -20.22
C GLY A 337 -14.71 -22.92 -19.22
N ARG A 338 -14.54 -23.16 -17.90
CA ARG A 338 -15.31 -22.47 -16.86
C ARG A 338 -14.98 -20.98 -16.84
N ARG A 339 -15.97 -20.16 -16.51
CA ARG A 339 -15.82 -18.73 -16.24
C ARG A 339 -15.53 -18.50 -14.76
N LEU A 340 -15.03 -17.32 -14.39
CA LEU A 340 -14.85 -16.97 -12.98
C LEU A 340 -16.17 -17.09 -12.20
N ARG A 341 -17.29 -16.69 -12.82
CA ARG A 341 -18.64 -16.80 -12.23
C ARG A 341 -19.10 -18.22 -11.95
N ASP A 342 -18.56 -19.22 -12.66
CA ASP A 342 -18.99 -20.61 -12.54
C ASP A 342 -18.36 -21.32 -11.33
N VAL A 343 -17.37 -20.69 -10.68
CA VAL A 343 -16.70 -21.25 -9.50
C VAL A 343 -17.35 -20.73 -8.24
N ALA A 344 -17.92 -21.63 -7.44
CA ALA A 344 -18.58 -21.29 -6.19
C ALA A 344 -17.60 -20.69 -5.17
N ALA A 345 -18.11 -19.82 -4.28
CA ALA A 345 -17.31 -19.16 -3.24
C ALA A 345 -16.47 -20.14 -2.38
N LYS A 346 -17.01 -21.32 -2.04
CA LYS A 346 -16.30 -22.37 -1.28
C LYS A 346 -15.08 -22.99 -2.00
N ASP A 347 -14.99 -22.77 -3.30
CA ASP A 347 -13.97 -23.28 -4.20
C ASP A 347 -13.04 -22.16 -4.69
N ARG A 348 -13.12 -20.99 -4.05
CA ARG A 348 -12.29 -19.80 -4.25
C ARG A 348 -11.60 -19.46 -2.95
N LEU A 349 -10.31 -19.17 -3.02
CA LEU A 349 -9.54 -18.59 -1.92
C LEU A 349 -8.87 -17.34 -2.47
N ALA A 350 -9.49 -16.19 -2.26
CA ALA A 350 -8.95 -14.89 -2.65
C ALA A 350 -7.86 -14.45 -1.66
N GLU A 351 -6.86 -13.72 -2.15
CA GLU A 351 -5.78 -13.11 -1.37
C GLU A 351 -5.09 -14.11 -0.41
N LEU A 352 -4.49 -15.16 -0.99
CA LEU A 352 -3.68 -16.08 -0.20
C LEU A 352 -2.27 -15.50 0.02
N ASP A 353 -2.09 -14.86 1.17
CA ASP A 353 -0.78 -14.45 1.67
C ASP A 353 0.07 -15.63 2.14
N PHE A 354 1.38 -15.54 1.88
CA PHE A 354 2.35 -16.48 2.41
C PHE A 354 3.65 -15.80 2.84
N GLU A 355 4.26 -16.36 3.89
CA GLU A 355 5.65 -16.11 4.28
C GLU A 355 6.36 -17.48 4.33
N LEU A 356 7.19 -17.74 3.33
CA LEU A 356 7.86 -19.02 3.14
C LEU A 356 9.31 -18.94 3.61
N PRO A 357 9.74 -19.80 4.55
CA PRO A 357 11.13 -19.84 4.93
C PRO A 357 11.98 -20.32 3.74
N LEU A 358 13.03 -19.54 3.47
CA LEU A 358 14.14 -19.87 2.58
C LEU A 358 15.31 -20.42 3.41
N VAL A 359 16.44 -20.68 2.74
CA VAL A 359 17.69 -21.03 3.44
C VAL A 359 18.02 -19.99 4.52
N GLY A 360 18.27 -20.49 5.73
CA GLY A 360 18.60 -19.65 6.88
C GLY A 360 17.40 -19.14 7.68
N GLY A 361 16.17 -19.25 7.17
CA GLY A 361 14.89 -19.00 7.86
C GLY A 361 14.97 -18.24 9.20
N ASP A 362 14.65 -18.91 10.31
CA ASP A 362 14.66 -18.37 11.67
C ASP A 362 16.06 -18.24 12.31
N ALA A 363 17.12 -18.70 11.64
CA ALA A 363 18.48 -18.74 12.15
C ALA A 363 19.45 -18.01 11.20
N PRO A 364 19.53 -16.66 11.27
CA PRO A 364 20.37 -15.85 10.38
C PRO A 364 21.85 -16.23 10.39
N ALA A 365 22.34 -16.76 11.52
CA ALA A 365 23.75 -17.02 11.78
C ALA A 365 24.24 -18.42 11.36
N ALA A 366 23.40 -19.30 10.83
CA ALA A 366 23.84 -20.65 10.50
C ALA A 366 24.81 -20.63 9.30
N GLU A 367 26.03 -21.13 9.54
CA GLU A 367 27.17 -21.36 8.63
C GLU A 367 26.85 -22.29 7.43
N ARG A 368 25.69 -22.15 6.78
CA ARG A 368 25.44 -22.71 5.44
C ARG A 368 25.91 -21.71 4.38
N ALA A 369 27.13 -21.23 4.53
CA ALA A 369 27.75 -20.21 3.68
C ALA A 369 28.12 -20.71 2.27
N GLY A 370 27.87 -22.00 1.95
CA GLY A 370 28.32 -22.60 0.68
C GLY A 370 27.27 -22.72 -0.44
N HIS A 371 25.97 -22.73 -0.15
CA HIS A 371 24.95 -23.13 -1.14
C HIS A 371 23.61 -22.41 -0.97
N ALA A 372 23.61 -21.10 -0.68
CA ALA A 372 22.36 -20.36 -0.72
C ALA A 372 21.82 -20.38 -2.17
N PRO A 373 20.56 -20.79 -2.39
CA PRO A 373 19.96 -20.75 -3.72
C PRO A 373 19.97 -19.33 -4.25
N SER A 374 20.10 -19.18 -5.56
CA SER A 374 20.13 -17.88 -6.22
C SER A 374 19.19 -17.86 -7.42
N VAL A 375 18.96 -16.68 -8.00
CA VAL A 375 18.16 -16.53 -9.22
C VAL A 375 18.76 -17.37 -10.37
N ARG A 376 20.10 -17.45 -10.48
CA ARG A 376 20.74 -18.33 -11.48
C ARG A 376 20.54 -19.81 -11.22
N ALA A 377 20.43 -20.23 -9.96
CA ALA A 377 20.09 -21.62 -9.65
C ALA A 377 18.66 -21.98 -10.13
N ILE A 378 17.72 -21.03 -10.05
CA ILE A 378 16.38 -21.19 -10.62
C ILE A 378 16.48 -21.29 -12.15
N ALA A 379 17.25 -20.41 -12.79
CA ALA A 379 17.46 -20.47 -14.25
C ALA A 379 18.03 -21.82 -14.71
N ALA A 380 19.03 -22.35 -14.00
CA ALA A 380 19.61 -23.67 -14.29
C ALA A 380 18.57 -24.79 -14.18
N LEU A 381 17.76 -24.78 -13.11
CA LEU A 381 16.69 -25.76 -12.93
C LEU A 381 15.64 -25.68 -14.05
N LEU A 382 15.27 -24.48 -14.48
CA LEU A 382 14.33 -24.32 -15.60
C LEU A 382 14.88 -24.87 -16.91
N ARG A 383 16.17 -24.66 -17.22
CA ARG A 383 16.80 -25.25 -18.41
C ARG A 383 16.77 -26.77 -18.42
N GLU A 384 16.88 -27.38 -17.25
CA GLU A 384 16.89 -28.83 -17.11
C GLU A 384 15.48 -29.43 -17.27
N ARG A 385 14.44 -28.72 -16.80
CA ARG A 385 13.09 -29.29 -16.65
C ARG A 385 12.07 -28.81 -17.66
N LEU A 386 12.29 -27.69 -18.34
CA LEU A 386 11.40 -27.23 -19.39
C LEU A 386 11.72 -27.95 -20.71
N SER A 387 10.66 -28.36 -21.41
CA SER A 387 10.77 -28.86 -22.78
C SER A 387 11.22 -27.73 -23.72
N PRO A 388 11.97 -28.02 -24.80
CA PRO A 388 12.23 -27.02 -25.85
C PRO A 388 10.97 -26.42 -26.48
N ASP A 389 9.84 -27.16 -26.43
CA ASP A 389 8.54 -26.71 -26.94
C ASP A 389 7.70 -25.95 -25.88
N ASP A 390 8.20 -25.78 -24.65
CA ASP A 390 7.51 -25.01 -23.61
C ASP A 390 7.51 -23.51 -23.97
N PRO A 391 6.40 -22.77 -23.81
CA PRO A 391 6.34 -21.34 -24.14
C PRO A 391 7.37 -20.49 -23.36
N PHE A 392 7.85 -20.96 -22.21
CA PHE A 392 8.87 -20.30 -21.41
C PHE A 392 10.24 -20.98 -21.48
N ALA A 393 10.49 -21.84 -22.48
CA ALA A 393 11.84 -22.31 -22.81
C ALA A 393 12.90 -21.20 -22.94
N PRO A 394 12.62 -19.99 -23.49
CA PRO A 394 13.61 -18.91 -23.53
C PRO A 394 13.81 -18.17 -22.20
N TYR A 395 12.89 -18.31 -21.24
CA TYR A 395 12.89 -17.54 -20.00
C TYR A 395 14.16 -17.65 -19.14
N PRO A 396 14.84 -18.81 -19.04
CA PRO A 396 16.08 -18.92 -18.28
C PRO A 396 17.17 -17.95 -18.75
N ALA A 397 17.20 -17.57 -20.02
CA ALA A 397 18.15 -16.58 -20.53
C ALA A 397 17.88 -15.18 -19.94
N LEU A 398 16.60 -14.80 -19.82
CA LEU A 398 16.19 -13.53 -19.19
C LEU A 398 16.52 -13.51 -17.69
N LEU A 399 16.43 -14.66 -17.01
CA LEU A 399 16.84 -14.76 -15.59
C LEU A 399 18.35 -14.58 -15.38
N ASP A 400 19.19 -14.94 -16.36
CA ASP A 400 20.63 -14.73 -16.26
C ASP A 400 21.03 -13.24 -16.34
N GLU A 401 20.17 -12.40 -16.92
CA GLU A 401 20.34 -10.95 -17.03
C GLU A 401 20.01 -10.23 -15.72
N LEU A 402 19.28 -10.87 -14.81
CA LEU A 402 18.98 -10.34 -13.48
C LEU A 402 20.21 -10.40 -12.56
N ASP A 403 20.22 -9.53 -11.54
CA ASP A 403 21.17 -9.63 -10.43
C ASP A 403 21.11 -11.03 -9.80
N ASP A 404 22.26 -11.71 -9.70
CA ASP A 404 22.34 -13.03 -9.08
C ASP A 404 22.27 -12.92 -7.54
N ARG A 405 21.05 -12.66 -7.04
CA ARG A 405 20.77 -12.46 -5.63
C ARG A 405 20.70 -13.80 -4.89
N SER A 406 21.41 -13.87 -3.76
CA SER A 406 21.26 -14.96 -2.80
C SER A 406 19.88 -14.90 -2.14
N LEU A 407 19.16 -16.02 -2.17
CA LEU A 407 17.83 -16.18 -1.59
C LEU A 407 17.94 -16.77 -0.18
N ARG A 408 18.18 -15.90 0.82
CA ARG A 408 18.23 -16.26 2.25
C ARG A 408 17.20 -15.49 3.06
N GLY A 409 16.62 -16.14 4.06
CA GLY A 409 15.61 -15.57 4.95
C GLY A 409 14.20 -16.03 4.61
N TYR A 410 13.35 -15.13 4.13
CA TYR A 410 11.94 -15.39 3.87
C TYR A 410 11.51 -14.88 2.50
N LEU A 411 10.67 -15.65 1.81
CA LEU A 411 9.96 -15.22 0.62
C LEU A 411 8.53 -14.85 1.00
N VAL A 412 8.14 -13.62 0.72
CA VAL A 412 6.79 -13.10 0.99
C VAL A 412 6.09 -12.87 -0.34
N GLY A 413 4.81 -13.20 -0.40
CA GLY A 413 3.97 -12.93 -1.56
C GLY A 413 2.49 -13.13 -1.24
N GLY A 414 1.64 -12.57 -2.10
CA GLY A 414 0.19 -12.75 -2.08
C GLY A 414 -0.26 -13.33 -3.42
N ILE A 415 -1.14 -14.33 -3.39
CA ILE A 415 -1.78 -14.90 -4.57
C ILE A 415 -3.19 -14.34 -4.66
N ASP A 416 -3.50 -13.58 -5.71
CA ASP A 416 -4.82 -12.93 -5.88
C ASP A 416 -5.97 -13.95 -5.71
N LEU A 417 -5.83 -15.14 -6.31
CA LEU A 417 -6.86 -16.16 -6.23
C LEU A 417 -6.31 -17.58 -6.41
N VAL A 418 -6.75 -18.50 -5.56
CA VAL A 418 -6.61 -19.95 -5.76
C VAL A 418 -7.98 -20.55 -6.03
N LEU A 419 -8.13 -21.22 -7.18
CA LEU A 419 -9.35 -21.94 -7.55
C LEU A 419 -9.21 -23.42 -7.26
N ARG A 420 -10.27 -24.05 -6.72
CA ARG A 420 -10.41 -25.50 -6.61
C ARG A 420 -11.43 -26.01 -7.64
N LEU A 421 -10.96 -26.76 -8.63
CA LEU A 421 -11.80 -27.37 -9.65
C LEU A 421 -11.96 -28.87 -9.41
N ASP A 422 -13.16 -29.41 -9.65
CA ASP A 422 -13.36 -30.86 -9.74
C ASP A 422 -13.01 -31.32 -11.16
N VAL A 423 -11.95 -32.13 -11.27
CA VAL A 423 -11.50 -32.77 -12.50
C VAL A 423 -11.50 -34.29 -12.28
N GLY A 424 -12.48 -34.98 -12.85
CA GLY A 424 -12.58 -36.43 -12.74
C GLY A 424 -12.84 -36.95 -11.32
N GLY A 425 -13.57 -36.19 -10.50
CA GLY A 425 -13.88 -36.53 -9.10
C GLY A 425 -12.74 -36.23 -8.13
N ARG A 426 -11.73 -35.46 -8.57
CA ARG A 426 -10.57 -35.07 -7.75
C ARG A 426 -10.37 -33.57 -7.79
N PRO A 427 -9.98 -32.94 -6.66
CA PRO A 427 -9.70 -31.51 -6.64
C PRO A 427 -8.38 -31.21 -7.38
N ARG A 428 -8.42 -30.24 -8.28
CA ARG A 428 -7.27 -29.63 -8.94
C ARG A 428 -7.24 -28.14 -8.65
N TYR A 429 -6.09 -27.63 -8.26
CA TYR A 429 -5.90 -26.26 -7.80
C TYR A 429 -5.18 -25.43 -8.85
N LEU A 430 -5.74 -24.26 -9.18
CA LEU A 430 -5.13 -23.29 -10.09
C LEU A 430 -4.77 -22.03 -9.31
N VAL A 431 -3.55 -21.53 -9.54
CA VAL A 431 -3.18 -20.15 -9.18
C VAL A 431 -3.78 -19.23 -10.23
N VAL A 432 -4.42 -18.14 -9.82
CA VAL A 432 -4.96 -17.10 -10.69
C VAL A 432 -4.39 -15.77 -10.25
N ASP A 433 -3.90 -14.99 -11.21
CA ASP A 433 -3.38 -13.65 -11.01
C ASP A 433 -4.07 -12.70 -12.00
N TYR A 434 -4.60 -11.60 -11.49
CA TYR A 434 -5.32 -10.59 -12.26
C TYR A 434 -4.36 -9.52 -12.74
N LYS A 435 -4.46 -9.16 -14.03
CA LYS A 435 -3.57 -8.21 -14.68
C LYS A 435 -4.38 -7.12 -15.37
N THR A 436 -4.15 -5.86 -14.99
CA THR A 436 -4.75 -4.68 -15.63
C THR A 436 -3.83 -3.97 -16.61
N ASN A 437 -2.75 -4.64 -17.05
CA ASN A 437 -1.74 -4.09 -17.95
C ASN A 437 -2.38 -3.58 -19.25
N TRP A 438 -1.84 -2.47 -19.76
CA TRP A 438 -2.25 -1.90 -21.02
C TRP A 438 -1.31 -2.37 -22.15
N LEU A 439 -1.82 -3.20 -23.08
CA LEU A 439 -1.02 -3.73 -24.20
C LEU A 439 -1.23 -2.99 -25.54
N GLY A 440 -1.97 -1.87 -25.55
CA GLY A 440 -2.13 -1.04 -26.74
C GLY A 440 -0.93 -0.12 -26.97
N SER A 441 -0.51 0.08 -28.23
CA SER A 441 0.68 0.90 -28.56
C SER A 441 0.32 2.25 -29.23
N GLY A 442 1.03 3.33 -28.87
CA GLY A 442 1.07 4.58 -29.64
C GLY A 442 -0.28 5.32 -29.79
N VAL A 443 -0.56 5.86 -30.99
CA VAL A 443 -1.72 6.71 -31.34
C VAL A 443 -3.08 5.96 -31.23
N GLU A 444 -3.08 4.70 -30.81
CA GLU A 444 -4.24 3.82 -30.64
C GLU A 444 -4.86 3.86 -29.23
N ALA A 445 -4.55 4.89 -28.43
CA ALA A 445 -5.04 5.06 -27.05
C ALA A 445 -6.59 5.21 -26.90
N GLY A 446 -7.38 4.94 -27.94
CA GLY A 446 -8.85 4.85 -27.91
C GLY A 446 -9.42 3.60 -28.60
N THR A 447 -8.57 2.70 -29.12
CA THR A 447 -8.94 1.52 -29.92
C THR A 447 -8.54 0.19 -29.27
N LEU A 448 -8.37 0.17 -27.94
CA LEU A 448 -8.05 -1.05 -27.21
C LEU A 448 -9.12 -2.12 -27.47
N SER A 449 -8.69 -3.26 -28.00
CA SER A 449 -9.51 -4.39 -28.43
C SER A 449 -8.91 -5.73 -28.01
N ALA A 450 -9.68 -6.81 -28.12
CA ALA A 450 -9.25 -8.17 -27.83
C ALA A 450 -7.97 -8.59 -28.59
N TRP A 451 -7.71 -8.01 -29.77
CA TRP A 451 -6.51 -8.26 -30.57
C TRP A 451 -5.19 -7.96 -29.84
N HIS A 452 -5.17 -6.93 -28.98
CA HIS A 452 -3.98 -6.56 -28.20
C HIS A 452 -3.65 -7.59 -27.12
N TYR A 453 -4.61 -8.43 -26.77
CA TYR A 453 -4.50 -9.45 -25.72
C TYR A 453 -4.59 -10.88 -26.29
N ARG A 454 -4.23 -11.05 -27.57
CA ARG A 454 -4.10 -12.37 -28.19
C ARG A 454 -3.01 -13.19 -27.50
N PRO A 455 -3.08 -14.54 -27.48
CA PRO A 455 -2.13 -15.37 -26.74
C PRO A 455 -0.65 -15.09 -27.03
N ALA A 456 -0.27 -14.80 -28.28
CA ALA A 456 1.10 -14.42 -28.62
C ALA A 456 1.57 -13.13 -27.93
N ALA A 457 0.72 -12.08 -27.91
CA ALA A 457 1.04 -10.83 -27.23
C ALA A 457 1.12 -11.01 -25.71
N LEU A 458 0.30 -11.90 -25.14
CA LEU A 458 0.36 -12.25 -23.73
C LEU A 458 1.65 -13.01 -23.40
N ALA A 459 2.14 -13.90 -24.27
CA ALA A 459 3.40 -14.59 -24.05
C ALA A 459 4.58 -13.60 -23.95
N ASP A 460 4.62 -12.61 -24.84
CA ASP A 460 5.63 -11.55 -24.81
C ASP A 460 5.51 -10.70 -23.54
N ALA A 461 4.30 -10.31 -23.16
CA ALA A 461 4.05 -9.54 -21.93
C ALA A 461 4.45 -10.34 -20.67
N MET A 462 4.16 -11.64 -20.62
CA MET A 462 4.55 -12.53 -19.53
C MET A 462 6.08 -12.59 -19.36
N LEU A 463 6.82 -12.73 -20.46
CA LEU A 463 8.28 -12.76 -20.44
C LEU A 463 8.88 -11.42 -20.03
N ALA A 464 8.41 -10.32 -20.62
CA ALA A 464 8.90 -8.97 -20.35
C ALA A 464 8.70 -8.57 -18.88
N ALA A 465 7.54 -8.92 -18.31
CA ALA A 465 7.22 -8.64 -16.93
C ALA A 465 7.67 -9.73 -15.96
N HIS A 466 8.51 -10.69 -16.38
CA HIS A 466 9.04 -11.80 -15.56
C HIS A 466 7.99 -12.64 -14.78
N TYR A 467 6.73 -12.65 -15.22
CA TYR A 467 5.65 -13.39 -14.57
C TYR A 467 5.85 -14.92 -14.48
N PRO A 468 6.62 -15.60 -15.35
CA PRO A 468 6.91 -17.02 -15.13
C PRO A 468 7.61 -17.29 -13.79
N LEU A 469 8.52 -16.40 -13.34
CA LEU A 469 9.13 -16.51 -12.01
C LEU A 469 8.08 -16.29 -10.91
N GLN A 470 7.21 -15.30 -11.04
CA GLN A 470 6.12 -15.06 -10.09
C GLN A 470 5.23 -16.31 -9.93
N LEU A 471 4.76 -16.89 -11.03
CA LEU A 471 3.92 -18.08 -11.03
C LEU A 471 4.63 -19.28 -10.40
N LEU A 472 5.91 -19.50 -10.69
CA LEU A 472 6.69 -20.58 -10.07
C LEU A 472 6.78 -20.41 -8.54
N LEU A 473 7.02 -19.19 -8.06
CA LEU A 473 7.06 -18.89 -6.63
C LEU A 473 5.69 -19.09 -5.97
N TYR A 474 4.61 -18.68 -6.62
CA TYR A 474 3.24 -18.90 -6.15
C TYR A 474 2.88 -20.38 -6.11
N LEU A 475 3.27 -21.14 -7.13
CA LEU A 475 3.09 -22.59 -7.16
C LEU A 475 3.88 -23.30 -6.05
N VAL A 476 5.08 -22.82 -5.70
CA VAL A 476 5.82 -23.33 -4.54
C VAL A 476 5.09 -23.03 -3.24
N GLY A 477 4.55 -21.81 -3.09
CA GLY A 477 3.73 -21.45 -1.93
C GLY A 477 2.49 -22.34 -1.81
N LEU A 478 1.74 -22.46 -2.89
CA LEU A 478 0.57 -23.33 -2.96
C LEU A 478 0.91 -24.80 -2.73
N HIS A 479 1.99 -25.31 -3.31
CA HIS A 479 2.47 -26.68 -3.08
C HIS A 479 2.75 -26.94 -1.60
N ARG A 480 3.48 -26.04 -0.93
CA ARG A 480 3.78 -26.16 0.50
C ARG A 480 2.51 -26.08 1.35
N TYR A 481 1.57 -25.20 1.00
CA TYR A 481 0.28 -25.09 1.66
C TYR A 481 -0.56 -26.39 1.51
N LEU A 482 -0.70 -26.90 0.28
CA LEU A 482 -1.51 -28.09 0.00
C LEU A 482 -0.93 -29.36 0.62
N ARG A 483 0.40 -29.48 0.74
CA ARG A 483 1.03 -30.57 1.50
C ARG A 483 0.50 -30.70 2.93
N TRP A 484 0.03 -29.61 3.52
CA TRP A 484 -0.54 -29.60 4.88
C TRP A 484 -2.05 -29.71 4.90
N ARG A 485 -2.74 -29.24 3.84
CA ARG A 485 -4.19 -29.01 3.86
C ARG A 485 -4.99 -29.96 2.98
N GLN A 486 -4.38 -30.54 1.96
CA GLN A 486 -5.04 -31.48 1.04
C GLN A 486 -4.73 -32.93 1.46
N PRO A 487 -5.74 -33.72 1.89
CA PRO A 487 -5.56 -35.13 2.17
C PRO A 487 -5.10 -35.90 0.93
N GLY A 488 -4.08 -36.74 1.09
CA GLY A 488 -3.52 -37.52 -0.02
C GLY A 488 -2.92 -36.66 -1.13
N TYR A 489 -2.37 -35.48 -0.77
CA TYR A 489 -1.78 -34.56 -1.73
C TYR A 489 -0.72 -35.25 -2.61
N ASP A 490 -0.87 -35.02 -3.90
CA ASP A 490 -0.07 -35.51 -5.02
C ASP A 490 0.04 -34.35 -6.01
N PRO A 491 1.24 -33.77 -6.22
CA PRO A 491 1.44 -32.64 -7.11
C PRO A 491 0.94 -32.87 -8.54
N ASP A 492 1.12 -34.06 -9.12
CA ASP A 492 0.71 -34.34 -10.52
C ASP A 492 -0.81 -34.38 -10.69
N VAL A 493 -1.54 -34.70 -9.62
CA VAL A 493 -3.00 -34.72 -9.60
C VAL A 493 -3.55 -33.32 -9.27
N HIS A 494 -3.03 -32.74 -8.19
CA HIS A 494 -3.66 -31.62 -7.51
C HIS A 494 -3.16 -30.26 -7.99
N LEU A 495 -1.93 -30.12 -8.49
CA LEU A 495 -1.47 -28.84 -9.06
C LEU A 495 -1.91 -28.73 -10.52
N GLY A 496 -2.67 -27.69 -10.84
CA GLY A 496 -3.16 -27.39 -12.19
C GLY A 496 -2.33 -26.35 -12.94
N GLY A 497 -1.30 -25.75 -12.31
CA GLY A 497 -0.58 -24.61 -12.87
C GLY A 497 -1.24 -23.29 -12.51
N GLY A 498 -1.13 -22.30 -13.39
CA GLY A 498 -1.75 -21.00 -13.18
C GLY A 498 -2.33 -20.34 -14.43
N LEU A 499 -3.18 -19.35 -14.16
CA LEU A 499 -3.89 -18.51 -15.13
C LEU A 499 -3.57 -17.05 -14.83
N TYR A 500 -3.00 -16.36 -15.81
CA TYR A 500 -2.84 -14.92 -15.79
C TYR A 500 -3.96 -14.31 -16.61
N LEU A 501 -4.84 -13.56 -15.94
CA LEU A 501 -6.04 -12.99 -16.50
C LEU A 501 -5.80 -11.50 -16.77
N PHE A 502 -5.44 -11.18 -18.01
CA PHE A 502 -5.32 -9.81 -18.51
C PHE A 502 -6.72 -9.25 -18.76
N LEU A 503 -7.30 -8.65 -17.72
CA LEU A 503 -8.73 -8.33 -17.62
C LEU A 503 -9.21 -7.44 -18.76
N ARG A 504 -8.35 -6.54 -19.25
CA ARG A 504 -8.65 -5.66 -20.38
C ARG A 504 -8.88 -6.42 -21.70
N GLY A 505 -8.38 -7.64 -21.83
CA GLY A 505 -8.60 -8.52 -22.98
C GLY A 505 -9.85 -9.39 -22.87
N MET A 506 -10.45 -9.50 -21.68
CA MET A 506 -11.58 -10.38 -21.39
C MET A 506 -12.89 -9.64 -21.66
N CYS A 507 -13.54 -9.97 -22.78
CA CYS A 507 -14.62 -9.17 -23.37
C CYS A 507 -16.02 -9.80 -23.25
N GLY A 508 -16.17 -10.87 -22.47
CA GLY A 508 -17.44 -11.59 -22.27
C GLY A 508 -17.46 -12.99 -22.87
N PRO A 509 -18.64 -13.64 -22.92
CA PRO A 509 -18.79 -15.02 -23.40
C PRO A 509 -18.30 -15.24 -24.83
N ASP A 510 -18.41 -14.21 -25.68
CA ASP A 510 -18.06 -14.25 -27.09
C ASP A 510 -16.61 -13.79 -27.36
N THR A 511 -15.78 -13.66 -26.32
CA THR A 511 -14.37 -13.28 -26.46
C THR A 511 -13.67 -14.19 -27.49
N PRO A 512 -13.08 -13.64 -28.57
CA PRO A 512 -12.38 -14.42 -29.57
C PRO A 512 -11.30 -15.29 -28.95
N ALA A 513 -11.15 -16.51 -29.48
CA ALA A 513 -10.17 -17.46 -29.01
C ALA A 513 -9.25 -17.90 -30.14
N VAL A 514 -7.94 -17.97 -29.86
CA VAL A 514 -6.93 -18.55 -30.75
C VAL A 514 -6.60 -19.92 -30.18
N ASP A 515 -6.77 -20.96 -31.00
CA ASP A 515 -6.58 -22.38 -30.59
C ASP A 515 -7.34 -22.77 -29.31
N GLY A 516 -8.54 -22.21 -29.13
CA GLY A 516 -9.39 -22.47 -27.97
C GLY A 516 -9.02 -21.70 -26.69
N VAL A 517 -8.03 -20.81 -26.76
CA VAL A 517 -7.64 -19.91 -25.66
C VAL A 517 -8.21 -18.51 -25.92
N PRO A 518 -9.13 -18.01 -25.09
CA PRO A 518 -9.69 -16.66 -25.23
C PRO A 518 -8.64 -15.57 -25.09
N CYS A 519 -8.80 -14.47 -25.83
CA CYS A 519 -8.00 -13.27 -25.60
C CYS A 519 -8.10 -12.81 -24.13
N GLY A 520 -7.01 -12.28 -23.60
CA GLY A 520 -6.91 -11.88 -22.19
C GLY A 520 -6.63 -13.04 -21.23
N VAL A 521 -6.59 -14.29 -21.68
CA VAL A 521 -6.31 -15.45 -20.83
C VAL A 521 -4.98 -16.09 -21.23
N PHE A 522 -4.05 -16.17 -20.28
CA PHE A 522 -2.81 -16.92 -20.44
C PHE A 522 -2.73 -18.05 -19.41
N GLY A 523 -2.50 -19.28 -19.85
CA GLY A 523 -2.39 -20.44 -18.97
C GLY A 523 -1.05 -21.14 -19.11
N TRP A 524 -0.44 -21.52 -17.98
CA TRP A 524 0.78 -22.32 -17.96
C TRP A 524 0.77 -23.33 -16.81
N GLN A 525 1.15 -24.56 -17.12
CA GLN A 525 1.32 -25.62 -16.13
C GLN A 525 2.74 -26.16 -16.25
N PRO A 526 3.68 -25.68 -15.41
CA PRO A 526 5.01 -26.28 -15.34
C PRO A 526 4.89 -27.74 -14.85
N PRO A 527 5.85 -28.62 -15.20
CA PRO A 527 5.90 -29.98 -14.67
C PRO A 527 5.85 -29.97 -13.13
N ALA A 528 5.06 -30.85 -12.52
CA ALA A 528 4.91 -30.84 -11.06
C ALA A 528 6.26 -31.08 -10.35
N GLY A 529 7.10 -31.95 -10.93
CA GLY A 529 8.46 -32.18 -10.46
C GLY A 529 9.32 -30.91 -10.44
N LEU A 530 9.16 -29.98 -11.39
CA LEU A 530 9.88 -28.69 -11.36
C LEU A 530 9.50 -27.86 -10.12
N VAL A 531 8.21 -27.83 -9.75
CA VAL A 531 7.74 -27.11 -8.55
C VAL A 531 8.30 -27.76 -7.27
N GLU A 532 8.35 -29.09 -7.21
CA GLU A 532 8.92 -29.81 -6.06
C GLU A 532 10.43 -29.58 -5.92
N GLU A 533 11.16 -29.60 -7.01
CA GLU A 533 12.60 -29.32 -7.06
C GLU A 533 12.90 -27.88 -6.63
N LEU A 534 12.13 -26.92 -7.17
CA LEU A 534 12.28 -25.51 -6.81
C LEU A 534 11.99 -25.30 -5.31
N SER A 535 10.95 -25.95 -4.78
CA SER A 535 10.64 -25.92 -3.35
C SER A 535 11.79 -26.47 -2.50
N ARG A 536 12.47 -27.53 -2.94
CA ARG A 536 13.67 -28.08 -2.28
C ARG A 536 14.88 -27.15 -2.40
N LEU A 537 15.11 -26.60 -3.59
CA LEU A 537 16.18 -25.64 -3.86
C LEU A 537 16.07 -24.43 -2.91
N LEU A 538 14.88 -23.83 -2.81
CA LEU A 538 14.60 -22.69 -1.93
C LEU A 538 14.77 -23.03 -0.43
N ALA A 539 14.57 -24.29 -0.04
CA ALA A 539 14.84 -24.78 1.32
C ALA A 539 16.31 -25.13 1.59
N GLY A 540 17.19 -25.08 0.58
CA GLY A 540 18.61 -25.39 0.68
C GLY A 540 18.94 -26.87 0.57
N GLY A 541 18.04 -27.67 0.00
CA GLY A 541 18.35 -29.03 -0.45
C GLY A 541 19.13 -28.97 -1.77
N SER A 542 20.13 -29.83 -1.94
CA SER A 542 20.74 -30.05 -3.26
C SER A 542 19.66 -30.58 -4.21
N THR A 543 19.56 -30.02 -5.42
CA THR A 543 19.07 -30.79 -6.56
C THR A 543 20.07 -31.96 -6.73
N ALA A 544 19.57 -33.19 -6.76
CA ALA A 544 20.39 -34.40 -6.76
C ALA A 544 20.66 -34.83 -8.19
#